data_AF-A0A321L7K0-F1
#
_entry.id   AF-A0A321L7K0-F1
#
_cell.length_a   1.000
_cell.length_b   1.000
_cell.length_c   1.000
_cell.angle_alpha   90.00
_cell.angle_beta   90.00
_cell.angle_gamma   90.00
#
_symmetry.space_group_name_H-M   'P 1'
#
loop_
_entity.id
_entity.type
_entity.pdbx_description
1 polymer ?
#
loop_
_entity_poly.entity_id
_entity_poly.type
_entity_poly.pdbx_seq_one_letter_code
_entity_poly.pdbx_strand_id
1 'polypeptide(L)'
;MCKGTKWRTVLPAAVSAAVCFAVLFLGGCRGKSAPVLISTPVPRPDPAELLKEAASKVEEDRNEPIGRRASVEVPPELKHYADPRRFLAVQTAEWEVQKFELPHDFAELADQIIRGDLVELKPLGDDYILYGVGWKATEEPLTHFDQVSGGSVPLMKDASQCVEKENLLSDDMSQAAERINDLKRQLAKARGRAARAGLSKRLRHEIDIAEALRKERELLDSYRANSGRLSILTTEYETLHKLASDFAGQSYDLENAASLREFKIRLLSFLRPEAKVVLEAIARAYKNEFNRPLPITSLVRTEEYQRHIRETNRGAAANATPPHTMGLAFDVYYHFMSAAEQNFLMAEIGRQKAQGRVEALRETRDHIHVFVFADGRPPNEDYIAASLSTSHYTERHSSRNTVKSRRRSTGKA
;
A
#
# COMPACT_ATOMS: atom_id res chain seq x y z
N MET A 1 -29.18 -57.41 -32.32
CA MET A 1 -30.12 -57.07 -33.43
C MET A 1 -29.57 -55.87 -34.22
N CYS A 2 -30.08 -55.60 -35.43
CA CYS A 2 -29.88 -54.41 -36.31
C CYS A 2 -28.43 -53.84 -36.42
N LYS A 3 -27.69 -53.96 -37.53
CA LYS A 3 -27.90 -53.33 -38.86
C LYS A 3 -28.29 -51.84 -38.74
N GLY A 4 -27.42 -50.87 -39.00
CA GLY A 4 -26.91 -50.41 -40.32
C GLY A 4 -26.94 -48.86 -40.32
N THR A 5 -26.41 -48.07 -41.27
CA THR A 5 -25.78 -48.32 -42.58
C THR A 5 -24.85 -47.12 -42.92
N LYS A 6 -23.81 -47.31 -43.75
CA LYS A 6 -22.89 -46.25 -44.23
C LYS A 6 -23.46 -45.52 -45.46
N TRP A 7 -23.06 -44.26 -45.68
CA TRP A 7 -23.07 -43.61 -47.01
C TRP A 7 -21.71 -42.98 -47.34
N ARG A 8 -21.43 -42.80 -48.64
CA ARG A 8 -20.12 -42.40 -49.22
C ARG A 8 -20.32 -41.63 -50.54
N THR A 9 -19.66 -40.48 -50.69
CA THR A 9 -19.29 -39.78 -51.95
C THR A 9 -18.19 -38.78 -51.55
N VAL A 10 -16.98 -38.65 -52.13
CA VAL A 10 -16.32 -39.02 -53.41
C VAL A 10 -16.51 -38.01 -54.57
N LEU A 11 -15.50 -37.11 -54.72
CA LEU A 11 -14.75 -36.59 -55.92
C LEU A 11 -15.41 -36.49 -57.32
N PRO A 12 -14.84 -35.76 -58.33
CA PRO A 12 -13.57 -34.98 -58.40
C PRO A 12 -13.86 -33.44 -58.43
N ALA A 13 -13.10 -32.47 -58.98
CA ALA A 13 -11.85 -32.32 -59.76
C ALA A 13 -11.18 -30.94 -59.38
N ALA A 14 -9.93 -30.55 -59.66
CA ALA A 14 -8.86 -30.92 -60.61
C ALA A 14 -8.92 -30.26 -62.03
N VAL A 15 -8.32 -29.07 -62.17
CA VAL A 15 -7.86 -28.44 -63.44
C VAL A 15 -6.46 -27.83 -63.20
N SER A 16 -5.62 -27.76 -64.23
CA SER A 16 -4.18 -27.44 -64.14
C SER A 16 -3.76 -26.28 -65.05
N ALA A 17 -2.44 -25.99 -65.05
CA ALA A 17 -1.69 -25.15 -65.98
C ALA A 17 -1.83 -23.61 -65.83
N ALA A 18 -0.89 -22.80 -66.34
CA ALA A 18 0.57 -22.93 -66.45
C ALA A 18 1.17 -21.58 -66.91
N VAL A 19 2.40 -21.31 -66.47
CA VAL A 19 3.45 -20.45 -67.05
C VAL A 19 3.16 -19.80 -68.42
N CYS A 20 3.34 -18.46 -68.51
CA CYS A 20 3.98 -17.84 -69.68
C CYS A 20 4.62 -16.46 -69.38
N PHE A 21 5.81 -16.25 -69.96
CA PHE A 21 6.57 -15.02 -70.26
C PHE A 21 5.92 -13.64 -69.93
N ALA A 22 6.67 -12.66 -69.40
CA ALA A 22 7.73 -12.00 -70.18
C ALA A 22 8.81 -11.29 -69.35
N VAL A 23 10.07 -11.41 -69.79
CA VAL A 23 11.16 -10.48 -69.44
C VAL A 23 11.36 -9.54 -70.62
N LEU A 24 11.15 -8.24 -70.43
CA LEU A 24 11.55 -7.20 -71.38
C LEU A 24 12.17 -6.02 -70.64
N PHE A 25 13.37 -5.65 -71.07
CA PHE A 25 13.99 -4.36 -70.74
C PHE A 25 13.28 -3.22 -71.50
N LEU A 26 13.15 -2.06 -70.85
CA LEU A 26 13.38 -0.69 -71.36
C LEU A 26 12.45 0.33 -70.65
N GLY A 27 12.87 1.60 -70.57
CA GLY A 27 12.03 2.71 -70.08
C GLY A 27 12.59 3.44 -68.86
N GLY A 28 13.69 4.18 -69.03
CA GLY A 28 14.32 4.96 -67.96
C GLY A 28 13.56 6.24 -67.59
N CYS A 29 12.45 6.13 -66.86
CA CYS A 29 11.79 7.30 -66.25
C CYS A 29 12.56 7.73 -64.99
N ARG A 30 13.39 8.77 -65.13
CA ARG A 30 14.24 9.33 -64.06
C ARG A 30 13.42 10.15 -63.04
N GLY A 31 12.52 9.48 -62.33
CA GLY A 31 11.73 10.06 -61.26
C GLY A 31 12.64 10.70 -60.22
N LYS A 32 12.39 11.98 -59.90
CA LYS A 32 13.06 12.64 -58.78
C LYS A 32 12.53 12.01 -57.50
N SER A 33 13.30 11.13 -56.88
CA SER A 33 13.02 10.65 -55.52
C SER A 33 12.81 11.86 -54.63
N ALA A 34 11.61 12.01 -54.04
CA ALA A 34 11.40 13.01 -53.01
C ALA A 34 12.43 12.76 -51.89
N PRO A 35 13.03 13.80 -51.31
CA PRO A 35 13.96 13.60 -50.20
C PRO A 35 13.22 12.87 -49.09
N VAL A 36 13.70 11.67 -48.74
CA VAL A 36 13.21 10.95 -47.56
C VAL A 36 13.56 11.84 -46.37
N LEU A 37 12.55 12.53 -45.83
CA LEU A 37 12.67 13.24 -44.58
C LEU A 37 12.92 12.19 -43.50
N ILE A 38 14.21 12.02 -43.17
CA ILE A 38 14.65 11.27 -42.00
C ILE A 38 14.14 12.08 -40.81
N SER A 39 12.91 11.77 -40.37
CA SER A 39 12.32 12.34 -39.18
C SER A 39 13.22 11.98 -38.01
N THR A 40 13.97 12.96 -37.51
CA THR A 40 14.83 12.78 -36.35
C THR A 40 13.96 12.27 -35.21
N PRO A 41 14.22 11.08 -34.65
CA PRO A 41 13.35 10.50 -33.64
C PRO A 41 13.28 11.46 -32.45
N VAL A 42 12.08 11.96 -32.18
CA VAL A 42 11.83 12.88 -31.06
C VAL A 42 12.32 12.18 -29.78
N PRO A 43 13.19 12.81 -28.98
CA PRO A 43 13.64 12.23 -27.72
C PRO A 43 12.44 11.85 -26.87
N ARG A 44 12.43 10.62 -26.35
CA ARG A 44 11.41 10.25 -25.35
C ARG A 44 11.73 11.05 -24.09
N PRO A 45 10.76 11.75 -23.48
CA PRO A 45 10.98 12.47 -22.23
C PRO A 45 11.38 11.50 -21.11
N ASP A 46 12.14 12.00 -20.14
CA ASP A 46 12.59 11.23 -18.98
C ASP A 46 11.38 10.78 -18.14
N PRO A 47 11.28 9.50 -17.72
CA PRO A 47 10.29 9.04 -16.75
C PRO A 47 10.18 9.92 -15.49
N ALA A 48 11.28 10.52 -15.01
CA ALA A 48 11.28 11.44 -13.88
C ALA A 48 10.61 12.80 -14.22
N GLU A 49 10.82 13.32 -15.43
CA GLU A 49 10.13 14.51 -15.93
C GLU A 49 8.63 14.25 -16.12
N LEU A 50 8.26 13.10 -16.69
CA LEU A 50 6.87 12.68 -16.87
C LEU A 50 6.15 12.54 -15.52
N LEU A 51 6.78 11.94 -14.51
CA LEU A 51 6.21 11.81 -13.16
C LEU A 51 6.01 13.18 -12.50
N LYS A 52 6.97 14.10 -12.69
CA LYS A 52 6.90 15.49 -12.20
C LYS A 52 5.81 16.30 -12.90
N GLU A 53 5.62 16.13 -14.21
CA GLU A 53 4.53 16.76 -14.97
C GLU A 53 3.17 16.21 -14.52
N ALA A 54 3.06 14.90 -14.32
CA ALA A 54 1.85 14.25 -13.83
C ALA A 54 1.50 14.70 -12.40
N ALA A 55 2.48 14.82 -11.50
CA ALA A 55 2.29 15.41 -10.18
C ALA A 55 1.83 16.88 -10.26
N SER A 56 2.45 17.68 -11.13
CA SER A 56 2.06 19.07 -11.35
C SER A 56 0.61 19.20 -11.86
N LYS A 57 0.14 18.25 -12.69
CA LYS A 57 -1.26 18.16 -13.14
C LYS A 57 -2.24 17.73 -12.05
N VAL A 58 -1.77 17.07 -10.98
CA VAL A 58 -2.57 16.83 -9.77
C VAL A 58 -2.70 18.14 -8.98
N GLU A 59 -1.59 18.83 -8.72
CA GLU A 59 -1.52 20.01 -7.85
C GLU A 59 -2.03 21.34 -8.45
N GLU A 60 -2.22 21.40 -9.78
CA GLU A 60 -2.60 22.60 -10.54
C GLU A 60 -3.78 23.40 -9.92
N ASP A 61 -3.67 24.73 -9.82
CA ASP A 61 -4.74 25.53 -9.22
C ASP A 61 -6.02 25.51 -10.06
N ARG A 62 -7.10 25.02 -9.45
CA ARG A 62 -8.44 24.96 -10.05
C ARG A 62 -9.14 26.33 -10.08
N ASN A 63 -8.57 27.35 -9.43
CA ASN A 63 -9.15 28.68 -9.21
C ASN A 63 -10.49 28.66 -8.42
N GLU A 64 -10.77 27.55 -7.74
CA GLU A 64 -11.98 27.31 -6.95
C GLU A 64 -11.66 26.51 -5.66
N PRO A 65 -12.60 26.39 -4.70
CA PRO A 65 -12.34 25.67 -3.45
C PRO A 65 -12.09 24.16 -3.65
N ILE A 66 -10.84 23.73 -3.41
CA ILE A 66 -10.38 22.32 -3.48
C ILE A 66 -10.40 21.59 -2.13
N GLY A 67 -10.37 20.26 -2.16
CA GLY A 67 -10.31 19.39 -0.98
C GLY A 67 -11.52 19.59 -0.06
N ARG A 68 -11.33 19.73 1.25
CA ARG A 68 -12.44 20.01 2.20
C ARG A 68 -13.00 21.43 2.11
N ARG A 69 -12.40 22.30 1.30
CA ARG A 69 -12.96 23.63 1.01
C ARG A 69 -14.01 23.54 -0.10
N ALA A 70 -13.98 22.48 -0.92
CA ALA A 70 -15.05 22.17 -1.85
C ALA A 70 -16.35 21.87 -1.10
N SER A 71 -17.43 22.58 -1.45
CA SER A 71 -18.76 22.29 -0.91
C SER A 71 -19.39 21.16 -1.72
N VAL A 72 -19.30 19.93 -1.21
CA VAL A 72 -19.81 18.71 -1.87
C VAL A 72 -20.64 17.88 -0.91
N GLU A 73 -21.71 17.26 -1.42
CA GLU A 73 -22.45 16.25 -0.66
C GLU A 73 -21.79 14.88 -0.85
N VAL A 74 -21.55 14.17 0.26
CA VAL A 74 -21.09 12.77 0.21
C VAL A 74 -22.30 11.88 -0.11
N PRO A 75 -22.28 11.04 -1.16
CA PRO A 75 -23.39 10.15 -1.47
C PRO A 75 -23.56 9.07 -0.37
N PRO A 76 -24.78 8.52 -0.16
CA PRO A 76 -25.04 7.48 0.85
C PRO A 76 -24.05 6.32 0.83
N GLU A 77 -23.63 5.91 -0.37
CA GLU A 77 -22.69 4.82 -0.64
C GLU A 77 -21.31 5.06 0.01
N LEU A 78 -20.89 6.32 0.19
CA LEU A 78 -19.58 6.69 0.73
C LEU A 78 -19.65 7.31 2.14
N LYS A 79 -20.83 7.31 2.76
CA LYS A 79 -21.05 7.62 4.18
C LYS A 79 -20.80 6.35 5.03
N HIS A 80 -20.50 6.52 6.31
CA HIS A 80 -20.45 5.39 7.24
C HIS A 80 -21.83 4.73 7.40
N TYR A 81 -21.84 3.40 7.54
CA TYR A 81 -23.02 2.66 8.03
C TYR A 81 -23.48 3.14 9.42
N ALA A 82 -24.76 2.91 9.74
CA ALA A 82 -25.34 3.23 11.04
C ALA A 82 -24.63 2.52 12.22
N ASP A 83 -24.08 1.32 11.98
CA ASP A 83 -23.01 0.75 12.81
C ASP A 83 -21.67 0.92 12.08
N PRO A 84 -20.76 1.81 12.55
CA PRO A 84 -19.47 2.04 11.92
C PRO A 84 -18.58 0.79 11.81
N ARG A 85 -18.83 -0.27 12.61
CA ARG A 85 -18.08 -1.52 12.56
C ARG A 85 -18.35 -2.32 11.28
N ARG A 86 -19.53 -2.16 10.66
CA ARG A 86 -19.95 -2.96 9.49
C ARG A 86 -18.97 -2.82 8.32
N PHE A 87 -18.48 -1.62 8.06
CA PHE A 87 -17.50 -1.35 7.00
C PHE A 87 -16.25 -2.24 7.11
N LEU A 88 -15.77 -2.43 8.35
CA LEU A 88 -14.59 -3.23 8.67
C LEU A 88 -14.92 -4.73 8.71
N ALA A 89 -16.10 -5.10 9.23
CA ALA A 89 -16.58 -6.48 9.24
C ALA A 89 -16.83 -7.05 7.84
N VAL A 90 -17.23 -6.22 6.86
CA VAL A 90 -17.30 -6.60 5.44
C VAL A 90 -15.92 -7.01 4.89
N GLN A 91 -14.87 -6.29 5.29
CA GLN A 91 -13.49 -6.56 4.87
C GLN A 91 -12.92 -7.80 5.58
N THR A 92 -13.22 -7.99 6.87
CA THR A 92 -12.89 -9.21 7.61
C THR A 92 -13.62 -10.43 7.05
N ALA A 93 -14.90 -10.31 6.65
CA ALA A 93 -15.66 -11.38 6.03
C ALA A 93 -15.08 -11.80 4.65
N GLU A 94 -14.61 -10.87 3.83
CA GLU A 94 -13.90 -11.20 2.58
C GLU A 94 -12.61 -11.99 2.87
N TRP A 95 -11.84 -11.57 3.88
CA TRP A 95 -10.66 -12.31 4.33
C TRP A 95 -10.98 -13.72 4.85
N GLU A 96 -12.02 -13.88 5.68
CA GLU A 96 -12.46 -15.18 6.20
C GLU A 96 -12.92 -16.15 5.09
N VAL A 97 -13.57 -15.62 4.04
CA VAL A 97 -14.05 -16.39 2.87
C VAL A 97 -12.90 -16.77 1.95
N GLN A 98 -12.09 -15.80 1.53
CA GLN A 98 -11.03 -15.99 0.53
C GLN A 98 -9.74 -16.59 1.10
N LYS A 99 -9.53 -16.46 2.42
CA LYS A 99 -8.38 -16.99 3.18
C LYS A 99 -7.03 -16.55 2.65
N PHE A 100 -6.93 -15.28 2.24
CA PHE A 100 -5.66 -14.70 1.82
C PHE A 100 -4.64 -14.73 2.96
N GLU A 101 -3.44 -15.21 2.64
CA GLU A 101 -2.24 -14.93 3.42
C GLU A 101 -2.02 -13.40 3.45
N LEU A 102 -1.67 -12.88 4.62
CA LEU A 102 -1.48 -11.46 4.86
C LEU A 102 0.01 -11.24 5.14
N PRO A 103 0.70 -10.33 4.44
CA PRO A 103 2.12 -10.11 4.68
C PRO A 103 2.30 -9.37 6.02
N HIS A 104 2.90 -10.06 6.98
CA HIS A 104 3.18 -9.53 8.30
C HIS A 104 4.32 -8.51 8.25
N ASP A 105 5.36 -8.78 7.47
CA ASP A 105 6.48 -7.88 7.15
C ASP A 105 6.79 -7.86 5.64
N PHE A 106 7.95 -7.29 5.27
CA PHE A 106 8.38 -7.14 3.87
C PHE A 106 8.83 -8.45 3.20
N ALA A 107 9.28 -9.46 3.95
CA ALA A 107 9.74 -10.72 3.38
C ALA A 107 8.56 -11.55 2.86
N GLU A 108 7.49 -11.67 3.66
CA GLU A 108 6.25 -12.31 3.21
C GLU A 108 5.60 -11.55 2.05
N LEU A 109 5.70 -10.21 2.02
CA LEU A 109 5.25 -9.41 0.88
C LEU A 109 6.08 -9.70 -0.38
N ALA A 110 7.40 -9.86 -0.25
CA ALA A 110 8.27 -10.28 -1.34
C ALA A 110 7.91 -11.68 -1.86
N ASP A 111 7.60 -12.64 -0.98
CA ASP A 111 7.13 -13.97 -1.39
C ASP A 111 5.79 -13.91 -2.15
N GLN A 112 4.81 -13.12 -1.70
CA GLN A 112 3.55 -12.92 -2.45
C GLN A 112 3.80 -12.33 -3.86
N ILE A 113 4.75 -11.41 -3.98
CA ILE A 113 5.17 -10.84 -5.27
C ILE A 113 5.86 -11.90 -6.15
N ILE A 114 6.77 -12.70 -5.57
CA ILE A 114 7.50 -13.77 -6.28
C ILE A 114 6.57 -14.89 -6.76
N ARG A 115 5.52 -15.22 -5.99
CA ARG A 115 4.48 -16.20 -6.39
C ARG A 115 3.52 -15.66 -7.46
N GLY A 116 3.47 -14.34 -7.67
CA GLY A 116 2.54 -13.69 -8.60
C GLY A 116 1.14 -13.47 -8.02
N ASP A 117 0.98 -13.51 -6.69
CA ASP A 117 -0.28 -13.16 -6.00
C ASP A 117 -0.66 -11.68 -6.16
N LEU A 118 0.34 -10.85 -6.46
CA LEU A 118 0.27 -9.40 -6.58
C LEU A 118 0.91 -8.94 -7.89
N VAL A 119 0.42 -7.81 -8.41
CA VAL A 119 0.92 -7.17 -9.64
C VAL A 119 1.36 -5.72 -9.36
N GLU A 120 2.44 -5.31 -10.02
CA GLU A 120 3.02 -3.97 -9.87
C GLU A 120 2.15 -2.90 -10.54
N LEU A 121 1.88 -1.80 -9.83
CA LEU A 121 1.52 -0.53 -10.47
C LEU A 121 2.79 0.31 -10.69
N LYS A 122 2.92 0.84 -11.90
CA LYS A 122 4.03 1.75 -12.23
C LYS A 122 3.82 3.09 -11.51
N PRO A 123 4.88 3.82 -11.11
CA PRO A 123 4.76 5.13 -10.48
C PRO A 123 3.88 6.12 -11.27
N LEU A 124 3.91 6.02 -12.60
CA LEU A 124 2.99 6.66 -13.53
C LEU A 124 2.37 5.60 -14.44
N GLY A 125 1.04 5.49 -14.43
CA GLY A 125 0.26 4.75 -15.42
C GLY A 125 -0.34 5.69 -16.47
N ASP A 126 -1.09 5.13 -17.42
CA ASP A 126 -1.74 5.91 -18.48
C ASP A 126 -2.79 6.90 -17.91
N ASP A 127 -3.49 6.47 -16.85
CA ASP A 127 -4.63 7.17 -16.26
C ASP A 127 -4.44 7.57 -14.77
N TYR A 128 -3.37 7.11 -14.11
CA TYR A 128 -3.14 7.30 -12.66
C TYR A 128 -1.68 7.65 -12.33
N ILE A 129 -1.46 8.19 -11.13
CA ILE A 129 -0.13 8.44 -10.56
C ILE A 129 -0.07 7.90 -9.12
N LEU A 130 1.02 7.21 -8.78
CA LEU A 130 1.30 6.79 -7.39
C LEU A 130 1.83 7.98 -6.60
N TYR A 131 0.90 8.77 -6.09
CA TYR A 131 1.13 10.05 -5.44
C TYR A 131 1.55 9.86 -3.98
N GLY A 132 2.82 9.53 -3.74
CA GLY A 132 3.34 9.33 -2.39
C GLY A 132 3.02 7.96 -1.76
N VAL A 133 2.78 6.94 -2.59
CA VAL A 133 2.81 5.53 -2.14
C VAL A 133 4.15 5.27 -1.43
N GLY A 134 4.09 4.55 -0.31
CA GLY A 134 5.29 4.25 0.48
C GLY A 134 5.97 5.46 1.15
N TRP A 135 5.36 6.65 1.23
CA TRP A 135 6.04 7.85 1.79
C TRP A 135 6.54 7.67 3.23
N LYS A 136 5.95 6.75 4.00
CA LYS A 136 6.37 6.37 5.35
C LYS A 136 7.45 5.28 5.42
N ALA A 137 7.90 4.73 4.30
CA ALA A 137 9.03 3.80 4.28
C ALA A 137 10.27 4.48 4.85
N THR A 138 10.86 3.84 5.86
CA THR A 138 12.05 4.31 6.58
C THR A 138 13.32 3.68 6.03
N GLU A 139 14.42 4.40 6.21
CA GLU A 139 15.80 4.00 5.89
C GLU A 139 16.38 3.02 6.93
N GLU A 140 15.59 2.65 7.94
CA GLU A 140 15.90 1.61 8.92
C GLU A 140 16.07 0.24 8.22
N PRO A 141 16.79 -0.74 8.80
CA PRO A 141 16.92 -2.08 8.23
C PRO A 141 15.59 -2.77 7.90
N LEU A 142 15.66 -3.87 7.15
CA LEU A 142 14.54 -4.81 7.00
C LEU A 142 14.40 -5.64 8.28
N THR A 143 13.18 -6.08 8.56
CA THR A 143 12.80 -6.72 9.82
C THR A 143 11.88 -7.92 9.56
N HIS A 144 12.03 -8.95 10.39
CA HIS A 144 11.04 -10.00 10.61
C HIS A 144 10.04 -9.52 11.68
N PHE A 145 8.74 -9.71 11.45
CA PHE A 145 7.70 -9.35 12.43
C PHE A 145 7.22 -10.56 13.24
N ASP A 146 7.75 -10.70 14.46
CA ASP A 146 7.34 -11.76 15.40
C ASP A 146 5.94 -11.43 15.96
N GLN A 147 4.91 -12.07 15.37
CA GLN A 147 3.51 -11.88 15.76
C GLN A 147 3.21 -12.19 17.23
N VAL A 148 3.95 -13.12 17.84
CA VAL A 148 3.68 -13.66 19.18
C VAL A 148 4.07 -12.64 20.27
N SER A 149 5.20 -11.97 20.08
CA SER A 149 5.66 -10.84 20.89
C SER A 149 5.05 -9.51 20.45
N GLY A 150 4.65 -9.40 19.18
CA GLY A 150 4.30 -8.15 18.54
C GLY A 150 5.51 -7.21 18.39
N GLY A 151 6.72 -7.74 18.32
CA GLY A 151 7.96 -7.02 18.09
C GLY A 151 8.60 -7.34 16.74
N SER A 152 9.57 -6.53 16.34
CA SER A 152 10.33 -6.71 15.10
C SER A 152 11.78 -7.04 15.43
N VAL A 153 12.40 -7.92 14.65
CA VAL A 153 13.83 -8.27 14.75
C VAL A 153 14.50 -7.95 13.41
N PRO A 154 15.63 -7.21 13.38
CA PRO A 154 16.32 -6.95 12.11
C PRO A 154 16.68 -8.25 11.39
N LEU A 155 16.48 -8.28 10.08
CA LEU A 155 16.96 -9.37 9.22
C LEU A 155 18.50 -9.36 9.20
N MET A 156 19.08 -10.55 9.07
CA MET A 156 20.50 -10.78 9.27
C MET A 156 21.02 -11.60 8.09
N LYS A 157 22.07 -11.13 7.46
CA LYS A 157 22.77 -11.85 6.38
C LYS A 157 23.39 -13.16 6.87
N ASP A 158 23.94 -13.13 8.08
CA ASP A 158 24.54 -14.27 8.76
C ASP A 158 24.61 -14.05 10.28
N ALA A 159 25.05 -15.07 11.02
CA ALA A 159 25.07 -15.06 12.48
C ALA A 159 26.08 -14.08 13.12
N SER A 160 27.00 -13.48 12.35
CA SER A 160 27.93 -12.46 12.88
C SER A 160 27.22 -11.12 13.10
N GLN A 161 26.33 -10.71 12.19
CA GLN A 161 25.52 -9.50 12.35
C GLN A 161 24.62 -9.55 13.59
N CYS A 162 24.17 -10.75 14.02
CA CYS A 162 23.47 -10.92 15.29
C CYS A 162 24.34 -10.49 16.48
N VAL A 163 25.63 -10.84 16.49
CA VAL A 163 26.57 -10.49 17.56
C VAL A 163 26.90 -9.00 17.52
N GLU A 164 27.06 -8.41 16.33
CA GLU A 164 27.24 -6.97 16.16
C GLU A 164 26.04 -6.20 16.72
N LYS A 165 24.81 -6.61 16.37
CA LYS A 165 23.58 -6.01 16.90
C LYS A 165 23.42 -6.23 18.41
N GLU A 166 23.81 -7.37 18.96
CA GLU A 166 23.73 -7.62 20.41
C GLU A 166 24.72 -6.74 21.20
N ASN A 167 25.89 -6.45 20.63
CA ASN A 167 26.87 -5.51 21.18
C ASN A 167 26.35 -4.07 21.13
N LEU A 168 25.82 -3.62 19.98
CA LEU A 168 25.21 -2.29 19.85
C LEU A 168 24.07 -2.08 20.86
N LEU A 169 23.19 -3.07 21.04
CA LEU A 169 22.14 -3.01 22.06
C LEU A 169 22.70 -2.95 23.49
N SER A 170 23.79 -3.67 23.79
CA SER A 170 24.47 -3.60 25.09
C SER A 170 25.04 -2.19 25.35
N ASP A 171 25.66 -1.57 24.35
CA ASP A 171 26.21 -0.22 24.46
C ASP A 171 25.12 0.84 24.58
N ASP A 172 24.04 0.75 23.79
CA ASP A 172 22.90 1.68 23.88
C ASP A 172 22.15 1.56 25.21
N MET A 173 21.96 0.35 25.73
CA MET A 173 21.39 0.12 27.07
C MET A 173 22.29 0.70 28.17
N SER A 174 23.61 0.61 28.01
CA SER A 174 24.58 1.18 28.95
C SER A 174 24.54 2.71 28.94
N GLN A 175 24.56 3.33 27.76
CA GLN A 175 24.40 4.78 27.60
C GLN A 175 23.04 5.27 28.15
N ALA A 176 21.95 4.54 27.91
CA ALA A 176 20.63 4.90 28.44
C ALA A 176 20.62 4.85 29.97
N ALA A 177 21.25 3.85 30.58
CA ALA A 177 21.40 3.78 32.04
C ALA A 177 22.21 4.96 32.61
N GLU A 178 23.26 5.41 31.91
CA GLU A 178 24.01 6.62 32.29
C GLU A 178 23.14 7.90 32.19
N ARG A 179 22.42 8.09 31.08
CA ARG A 179 21.50 9.24 30.88
C ARG A 179 20.40 9.27 31.94
N ILE A 180 19.80 8.12 32.25
CA ILE A 180 18.83 7.94 33.35
C ILE A 180 19.45 8.35 34.69
N ASN A 181 20.67 7.89 34.99
CA ASN A 181 21.33 8.18 36.25
C ASN A 181 21.75 9.66 36.37
N ASP A 182 22.16 10.31 35.28
CA ASP A 182 22.41 11.75 35.34
C ASP A 182 21.13 12.57 35.48
N LEU A 183 20.06 12.23 34.76
CA LEU A 183 18.76 12.91 34.93
C LEU A 183 18.20 12.74 36.35
N LYS A 184 18.45 11.61 37.04
CA LYS A 184 18.17 11.46 38.48
C LYS A 184 19.01 12.43 39.32
N ARG A 185 20.33 12.55 39.07
CA ARG A 185 21.23 13.51 39.75
C ARG A 185 20.80 14.97 39.53
N GLN A 186 20.43 15.33 38.31
CA GLN A 186 19.90 16.66 37.98
C GLN A 186 18.57 16.93 38.69
N LEU A 187 17.63 15.97 38.66
CA LEU A 187 16.31 16.09 39.30
C LEU A 187 16.41 16.20 40.83
N ALA A 188 17.40 15.56 41.46
CA ALA A 188 17.69 15.76 42.89
C ALA A 188 18.14 17.19 43.20
N LYS A 189 19.01 17.78 42.36
CA LYS A 189 19.52 19.16 42.52
C LYS A 189 18.53 20.24 42.07
N ALA A 190 17.55 19.91 41.23
CA ALA A 190 16.66 20.87 40.58
C ALA A 190 15.69 21.58 41.55
N ARG A 191 15.82 22.91 41.62
CA ARG A 191 14.92 23.82 42.35
C ARG A 191 13.80 24.35 41.43
N GLY A 192 12.63 24.63 42.00
CA GLY A 192 11.47 25.17 41.26
C GLY A 192 10.65 24.11 40.52
N ARG A 193 9.33 24.35 40.40
CA ARG A 193 8.36 23.38 39.85
C ARG A 193 8.58 23.08 38.37
N ALA A 194 8.87 24.11 37.56
CA ALA A 194 9.01 23.97 36.11
C ALA A 194 10.25 23.13 35.70
N ALA A 195 11.42 23.42 36.28
CA ALA A 195 12.65 22.68 36.00
C ALA A 195 12.53 21.19 36.37
N ARG A 196 11.94 20.90 37.54
CA ARG A 196 11.65 19.51 37.97
C ARG A 196 10.68 18.82 37.01
N ALA A 197 9.61 19.48 36.57
CA ALA A 197 8.66 18.91 35.61
C ALA A 197 9.30 18.58 34.25
N GLY A 198 10.19 19.44 33.75
CA GLY A 198 10.96 19.20 32.52
C GLY A 198 11.90 18.00 32.63
N LEU A 199 12.68 17.93 33.71
CA LEU A 199 13.58 16.79 33.99
C LEU A 199 12.80 15.50 34.21
N SER A 200 11.68 15.52 34.95
CA SER A 200 10.78 14.37 35.10
C SER A 200 10.05 13.99 33.81
N LYS A 201 10.05 14.80 32.75
CA LYS A 201 9.61 14.37 31.41
C LYS A 201 10.73 13.64 30.68
N ARG A 202 11.94 14.21 30.67
CA ARG A 202 13.13 13.57 30.06
C ARG A 202 13.47 12.23 30.70
N LEU A 203 13.47 12.16 32.04
CA LEU A 203 13.76 10.94 32.78
C LEU A 203 12.77 9.81 32.48
N ARG A 204 11.49 10.12 32.24
CA ARG A 204 10.53 9.10 31.77
C ARG A 204 10.87 8.65 30.36
N HIS A 205 11.10 9.58 29.43
CA HIS A 205 11.47 9.25 28.05
C HIS A 205 12.72 8.34 27.95
N GLU A 206 13.78 8.59 28.73
CA GLU A 206 14.95 7.71 28.75
C GLU A 206 14.65 6.34 29.39
N ILE A 207 13.75 6.26 30.38
CA ILE A 207 13.27 4.97 30.93
C ILE A 207 12.45 4.21 29.89
N ASP A 208 11.56 4.91 29.16
CA ASP A 208 10.75 4.33 28.08
C ASP A 208 11.67 3.77 26.96
N ILE A 209 12.77 4.47 26.63
CA ILE A 209 13.82 4.01 25.69
C ILE A 209 14.55 2.78 26.25
N ALA A 210 15.00 2.81 27.50
CA ALA A 210 15.72 1.68 28.11
C ALA A 210 14.85 0.41 28.24
N GLU A 211 13.54 0.57 28.44
CA GLU A 211 12.59 -0.56 28.41
C GLU A 211 12.39 -1.11 27.00
N ALA A 212 12.36 -0.24 25.97
CA ALA A 212 12.29 -0.66 24.58
C ALA A 212 13.55 -1.43 24.12
N LEU A 213 14.74 -0.88 24.38
CA LEU A 213 16.02 -1.55 24.08
C LEU A 213 16.14 -2.91 24.78
N ARG A 214 15.69 -3.00 26.04
CA ARG A 214 15.64 -4.28 26.77
C ARG A 214 14.73 -5.30 26.08
N LYS A 215 13.55 -4.89 25.62
CA LYS A 215 12.60 -5.77 24.93
C LYS A 215 13.12 -6.24 23.57
N GLU A 216 13.75 -5.34 22.82
CA GLU A 216 14.43 -5.67 21.56
C GLU A 216 15.56 -6.69 21.79
N ARG A 217 16.36 -6.50 22.86
CA ARG A 217 17.41 -7.43 23.27
C ARG A 217 16.85 -8.80 23.69
N GLU A 218 15.83 -8.83 24.55
CA GLU A 218 15.16 -10.07 24.98
C GLU A 218 14.54 -10.83 23.80
N LEU A 219 14.02 -10.12 22.79
CA LEU A 219 13.50 -10.72 21.56
C LEU A 219 14.63 -11.27 20.67
N LEU A 220 15.71 -10.50 20.43
CA LEU A 220 16.88 -10.95 19.66
C LEU A 220 17.53 -12.21 20.29
N ASP A 221 17.68 -12.23 21.61
CA ASP A 221 18.18 -13.41 22.33
C ASP A 221 17.28 -14.65 22.12
N SER A 222 15.96 -14.47 21.99
CA SER A 222 15.02 -15.56 21.68
C SER A 222 15.14 -16.11 20.25
N TYR A 223 15.69 -15.33 19.30
CA TYR A 223 16.03 -15.79 17.96
C TYR A 223 17.39 -16.49 17.97
N ARG A 224 18.41 -15.85 18.56
CA ARG A 224 19.77 -16.41 18.69
C ARG A 224 19.81 -17.75 19.43
N ALA A 225 18.98 -17.94 20.46
CA ALA A 225 18.93 -19.17 21.25
C ALA A 225 18.25 -20.37 20.52
N ASN A 226 17.66 -20.16 19.35
CA ASN A 226 16.92 -21.18 18.60
C ASN A 226 17.33 -21.14 17.13
N SER A 227 18.11 -22.12 16.67
CA SER A 227 18.63 -22.18 15.30
C SER A 227 17.53 -22.14 14.22
N GLY A 228 16.33 -22.65 14.52
CA GLY A 228 15.17 -22.53 13.62
C GLY A 228 14.71 -21.08 13.48
N ARG A 229 14.53 -20.37 14.60
CA ARG A 229 14.19 -18.93 14.58
C ARG A 229 15.29 -18.10 13.92
N LEU A 230 16.56 -18.36 14.24
CA LEU A 230 17.70 -17.69 13.59
C LEU A 230 17.70 -17.92 12.06
N SER A 231 17.36 -19.13 11.58
CA SER A 231 17.32 -19.42 10.14
C SER A 231 16.20 -18.69 9.38
N ILE A 232 15.14 -18.24 10.07
CA ILE A 232 14.10 -17.38 9.48
C ILE A 232 14.72 -16.05 9.06
N LEU A 233 15.44 -15.38 9.97
CA LEU A 233 16.06 -14.06 9.72
C LEU A 233 17.04 -14.08 8.52
N THR A 234 17.76 -15.20 8.33
CA THR A 234 18.68 -15.37 7.20
C THR A 234 17.96 -15.73 5.91
N THR A 235 16.94 -16.59 5.97
CA THR A 235 16.16 -16.98 4.76
C THR A 235 15.37 -15.80 4.21
N GLU A 236 14.76 -15.00 5.09
CA GLU A 236 14.04 -13.78 4.71
C GLU A 236 14.98 -12.70 4.16
N TYR A 237 16.18 -12.54 4.74
CA TYR A 237 17.23 -11.71 4.16
C TYR A 237 17.61 -12.20 2.76
N GLU A 238 17.84 -13.50 2.57
CA GLU A 238 18.18 -14.09 1.27
C GLU A 238 17.06 -13.87 0.23
N THR A 239 15.78 -14.06 0.59
CA THR A 239 14.63 -13.76 -0.28
C THR A 239 14.61 -12.31 -0.71
N LEU A 240 14.73 -11.37 0.24
CA LEU A 240 14.68 -9.93 -0.04
C LEU A 240 15.91 -9.46 -0.83
N HIS A 241 17.12 -9.92 -0.48
CA HIS A 241 18.35 -9.62 -1.22
C HIS A 241 18.31 -10.19 -2.64
N LYS A 242 17.75 -11.40 -2.83
CA LYS A 242 17.58 -11.99 -4.16
C LYS A 242 16.62 -11.17 -5.01
N LEU A 243 15.45 -10.80 -4.47
CA LEU A 243 14.49 -9.94 -5.17
C LEU A 243 15.08 -8.55 -5.47
N ALA A 244 15.82 -7.96 -4.52
CA ALA A 244 16.51 -6.69 -4.71
C ALA A 244 17.62 -6.76 -5.77
N SER A 245 18.23 -7.92 -6.01
CA SER A 245 19.31 -8.05 -7.01
C SER A 245 18.84 -7.97 -8.47
N ASP A 246 17.59 -8.39 -8.75
CA ASP A 246 16.92 -8.20 -10.04
C ASP A 246 15.39 -8.12 -9.85
N PHE A 247 14.90 -6.94 -9.49
CA PHE A 247 13.47 -6.70 -9.38
C PHE A 247 12.93 -6.28 -10.76
N ALA A 248 12.80 -7.26 -11.66
CA ALA A 248 12.32 -7.07 -13.04
C ALA A 248 13.11 -6.01 -13.84
N GLY A 249 14.44 -6.10 -13.81
CA GLY A 249 15.36 -5.24 -14.57
C GLY A 249 15.91 -4.03 -13.81
N GLN A 250 15.58 -3.86 -12.53
CA GLN A 250 16.19 -2.86 -11.64
C GLN A 250 16.71 -3.54 -10.37
N SER A 251 17.96 -3.22 -10.01
CA SER A 251 18.59 -3.65 -8.77
C SER A 251 18.54 -2.57 -7.69
N TYR A 252 18.62 -3.00 -6.42
CA TYR A 252 18.68 -2.15 -5.23
C TYR A 252 19.82 -2.61 -4.31
N ASP A 253 20.50 -1.64 -3.71
CA ASP A 253 21.53 -1.89 -2.69
C ASP A 253 20.89 -1.79 -1.30
N LEU A 254 20.70 -2.94 -0.64
CA LEU A 254 20.04 -2.98 0.67
C LEU A 254 20.93 -2.46 1.82
N GLU A 255 22.24 -2.34 1.60
CA GLU A 255 23.17 -1.69 2.54
C GLU A 255 23.15 -0.15 2.38
N ASN A 256 22.55 0.36 1.30
CA ASN A 256 22.38 1.78 1.05
C ASN A 256 20.99 2.27 1.52
N ALA A 257 20.97 3.10 2.56
CA ALA A 257 19.77 3.71 3.15
C ALA A 257 18.72 4.22 2.13
N ALA A 258 19.15 4.92 1.08
CA ALA A 258 18.24 5.48 0.08
C ALA A 258 17.69 4.39 -0.87
N SER A 259 18.56 3.50 -1.37
CA SER A 259 18.14 2.42 -2.27
C SER A 259 17.28 1.37 -1.56
N LEU A 260 17.57 1.06 -0.30
CA LEU A 260 16.72 0.28 0.60
C LEU A 260 15.32 0.92 0.76
N ARG A 261 15.26 2.24 0.94
CA ARG A 261 13.99 2.96 1.04
C ARG A 261 13.20 2.93 -0.27
N GLU A 262 13.87 3.06 -1.42
CA GLU A 262 13.25 2.90 -2.74
C GLU A 262 12.71 1.48 -2.97
N PHE A 263 13.45 0.46 -2.56
CA PHE A 263 13.02 -0.95 -2.59
C PHE A 263 11.74 -1.16 -1.76
N LYS A 264 11.70 -0.67 -0.51
CA LYS A 264 10.50 -0.70 0.35
C LYS A 264 9.30 0.03 -0.29
N ILE A 265 9.52 1.19 -0.92
CA ILE A 265 8.48 1.93 -1.65
C ILE A 265 7.93 1.10 -2.83
N ARG A 266 8.81 0.40 -3.55
CA ARG A 266 8.40 -0.44 -4.68
C ARG A 266 7.64 -1.69 -4.24
N LEU A 267 8.04 -2.37 -3.17
CA LEU A 267 7.24 -3.47 -2.60
C LEU A 267 5.82 -3.01 -2.22
N LEU A 268 5.66 -1.78 -1.72
CA LEU A 268 4.37 -1.16 -1.42
C LEU A 268 3.61 -0.62 -2.66
N SER A 269 4.18 -0.75 -3.86
CA SER A 269 3.56 -0.35 -5.14
C SER A 269 2.79 -1.48 -5.83
N PHE A 270 2.47 -2.55 -5.09
CA PHE A 270 1.75 -3.74 -5.56
C PHE A 270 0.30 -3.81 -5.04
N LEU A 271 -0.54 -4.57 -5.75
CA LEU A 271 -1.91 -4.92 -5.34
C LEU A 271 -2.38 -6.21 -6.05
N ARG A 272 -3.53 -6.78 -5.67
CA ARG A 272 -4.09 -7.95 -6.37
C ARG A 272 -4.70 -7.59 -7.73
N PRO A 273 -4.69 -8.49 -8.74
CA PRO A 273 -5.19 -8.20 -10.09
C PRO A 273 -6.62 -7.65 -10.15
N GLU A 274 -7.49 -8.07 -9.24
CA GLU A 274 -8.90 -7.67 -9.15
C GLU A 274 -9.00 -6.17 -8.77
N ALA A 275 -8.17 -5.76 -7.81
CA ALA A 275 -8.05 -4.36 -7.42
C ALA A 275 -7.43 -3.49 -8.52
N LYS A 276 -6.48 -4.03 -9.30
CA LYS A 276 -5.92 -3.34 -10.48
C LYS A 276 -6.99 -2.96 -11.49
N VAL A 277 -7.85 -3.91 -11.86
CA VAL A 277 -8.93 -3.70 -12.85
C VAL A 277 -9.91 -2.60 -12.41
N VAL A 278 -10.27 -2.57 -11.13
CA VAL A 278 -11.16 -1.54 -10.58
C VAL A 278 -10.48 -0.17 -10.50
N LEU A 279 -9.24 -0.11 -10.03
CA LEU A 279 -8.44 1.13 -9.96
C LEU A 279 -8.26 1.74 -11.35
N GLU A 280 -7.85 0.95 -12.34
CA GLU A 280 -7.63 1.43 -13.71
C GLU A 280 -8.94 1.84 -14.40
N ALA A 281 -10.07 1.22 -14.07
CA ALA A 281 -11.38 1.66 -14.57
C ALA A 281 -11.80 3.03 -14.01
N ILE A 282 -11.65 3.25 -12.69
CA ILE A 282 -11.98 4.53 -12.05
C ILE A 282 -11.00 5.63 -12.51
N ALA A 283 -9.71 5.30 -12.60
CA ALA A 283 -8.68 6.21 -13.10
C ALA A 283 -8.97 6.65 -14.54
N ARG A 284 -9.28 5.71 -15.44
CA ARG A 284 -9.64 6.01 -16.84
C ARG A 284 -10.88 6.89 -16.96
N ALA A 285 -11.90 6.65 -16.13
CA ALA A 285 -13.10 7.50 -16.10
C ALA A 285 -12.75 8.94 -15.71
N TYR A 286 -11.98 9.12 -14.63
CA TYR A 286 -11.53 10.43 -14.15
C TYR A 286 -10.59 11.14 -15.15
N LYS A 287 -9.67 10.39 -15.75
CA LYS A 287 -8.73 10.88 -16.77
C LYS A 287 -9.45 11.33 -18.04
N ASN A 288 -10.50 10.64 -18.46
CA ASN A 288 -11.31 11.04 -19.62
C ASN A 288 -12.11 12.34 -19.36
N GLU A 289 -12.65 12.52 -18.16
CA GLU A 289 -13.46 13.70 -17.80
C GLU A 289 -12.58 14.96 -17.61
N PHE A 290 -11.49 14.86 -16.83
CA PHE A 290 -10.72 16.03 -16.39
C PHE A 290 -9.34 16.17 -17.05
N ASN A 291 -8.92 15.21 -17.89
CA ASN A 291 -7.57 15.10 -18.46
C ASN A 291 -6.42 15.05 -17.41
N ARG A 292 -6.73 14.77 -16.14
CA ARG A 292 -5.75 14.66 -15.04
C ARG A 292 -5.56 13.19 -14.64
N PRO A 293 -4.34 12.77 -14.26
CA PRO A 293 -4.12 11.43 -13.71
C PRO A 293 -4.78 11.33 -12.34
N LEU A 294 -5.36 10.18 -12.01
CA LEU A 294 -5.94 9.94 -10.69
C LEU A 294 -4.82 9.70 -9.65
N PRO A 295 -4.71 10.50 -8.57
CA PRO A 295 -3.68 10.33 -7.54
C PRO A 295 -4.05 9.23 -6.53
N ILE A 296 -3.18 8.21 -6.44
CA ILE A 296 -3.31 7.08 -5.51
C ILE A 296 -2.19 7.15 -4.46
N THR A 297 -2.52 7.16 -3.17
CA THR A 297 -1.54 7.33 -2.07
C THR A 297 -1.18 6.05 -1.34
N SER A 298 -1.92 4.96 -1.54
CA SER A 298 -1.62 3.66 -0.95
C SER A 298 -2.22 2.51 -1.75
N LEU A 299 -1.50 1.40 -1.79
CA LEU A 299 -1.91 0.10 -2.32
C LEU A 299 -1.75 -0.93 -1.19
N VAL A 300 -1.05 -2.06 -1.42
CA VAL A 300 -0.70 -3.04 -0.38
C VAL A 300 0.07 -2.42 0.80
N ARG A 301 -0.05 -3.03 1.99
CA ARG A 301 0.74 -2.71 3.19
C ARG A 301 1.07 -4.00 3.93
N THR A 302 2.22 -4.06 4.60
CA THR A 302 2.50 -5.12 5.59
C THR A 302 1.80 -4.79 6.92
N GLU A 303 1.58 -5.77 7.81
CA GLU A 303 1.02 -5.49 9.14
C GLU A 303 1.94 -4.60 9.97
N GLU A 304 3.24 -4.83 9.92
CA GLU A 304 4.28 -4.02 10.56
C GLU A 304 4.26 -2.57 10.05
N TYR A 305 4.29 -2.37 8.73
CA TYR A 305 4.23 -1.03 8.12
C TYR A 305 2.91 -0.32 8.46
N GLN A 306 1.80 -1.07 8.49
CA GLN A 306 0.53 -0.53 8.94
C GLN A 306 0.57 -0.11 10.42
N ARG A 307 1.24 -0.88 11.30
CA ARG A 307 1.47 -0.51 12.71
C ARG A 307 2.30 0.75 12.87
N HIS A 308 3.42 0.88 12.17
CA HIS A 308 4.25 2.10 12.16
C HIS A 308 3.43 3.34 11.77
N ILE A 309 2.52 3.19 10.80
CA ILE A 309 1.54 4.22 10.47
C ILE A 309 0.58 4.49 11.65
N ARG A 310 0.05 3.48 12.36
CA ARG A 310 -0.85 3.69 13.52
C ARG A 310 -0.16 4.39 14.70
N GLU A 311 1.12 4.09 14.94
CA GLU A 311 1.90 4.64 16.05
C GLU A 311 2.19 6.14 15.83
N THR A 312 2.49 6.53 14.59
CA THR A 312 2.57 7.95 14.18
C THR A 312 1.21 8.61 13.97
N ASN A 313 0.13 7.84 13.74
CA ASN A 313 -1.23 8.32 13.50
C ASN A 313 -2.29 7.52 14.29
N ARG A 314 -2.64 8.03 15.48
CA ARG A 314 -3.67 7.50 16.41
C ARG A 314 -5.12 7.43 15.87
N GLY A 315 -5.34 7.65 14.58
CA GLY A 315 -6.65 7.56 13.92
C GLY A 315 -6.87 6.28 13.11
N ALA A 316 -5.86 5.41 12.96
CA ALA A 316 -6.04 4.12 12.28
C ALA A 316 -6.69 3.08 13.22
N ALA A 317 -7.66 2.31 12.70
CA ALA A 317 -8.41 1.33 13.47
C ALA A 317 -7.49 0.22 14.02
N ALA A 318 -7.57 -0.06 15.33
CA ALA A 318 -6.52 -0.83 16.03
C ALA A 318 -6.66 -2.37 15.95
N ASN A 319 -7.89 -2.90 15.87
CA ASN A 319 -8.20 -4.31 16.21
C ASN A 319 -8.81 -5.11 15.03
N ALA A 320 -8.31 -4.95 13.80
CA ALA A 320 -8.79 -5.72 12.65
C ALA A 320 -7.73 -5.86 11.55
N THR A 321 -7.90 -6.90 10.74
CA THR A 321 -7.29 -7.13 9.43
C THR A 321 -7.26 -5.82 8.63
N PRO A 322 -6.09 -5.22 8.37
CA PRO A 322 -6.04 -3.99 7.61
C PRO A 322 -6.46 -4.25 6.15
N PRO A 323 -7.41 -3.52 5.55
CA PRO A 323 -7.87 -3.81 4.18
C PRO A 323 -6.75 -3.82 3.13
N HIS A 324 -5.67 -3.07 3.37
CA HIS A 324 -4.49 -3.05 2.51
C HIS A 324 -3.59 -4.29 2.62
N THR A 325 -3.61 -5.08 3.71
CA THR A 325 -2.74 -6.27 3.80
C THR A 325 -3.23 -7.39 2.89
N MET A 326 -4.52 -7.43 2.55
CA MET A 326 -5.04 -8.32 1.51
C MET A 326 -4.57 -7.96 0.09
N GLY A 327 -3.95 -6.78 -0.12
CA GLY A 327 -3.65 -6.25 -1.46
C GLY A 327 -4.89 -5.82 -2.27
N LEU A 328 -6.08 -5.86 -1.67
CA LEU A 328 -7.37 -5.54 -2.32
C LEU A 328 -7.82 -4.09 -2.15
N ALA A 329 -7.05 -3.26 -1.43
CA ALA A 329 -7.46 -1.91 -1.07
C ALA A 329 -6.50 -0.82 -1.55
N PHE A 330 -7.07 0.30 -1.98
CA PHE A 330 -6.33 1.50 -2.36
C PHE A 330 -6.99 2.79 -1.85
N ASP A 331 -6.15 3.80 -1.61
CA ASP A 331 -6.59 5.12 -1.13
C ASP A 331 -6.44 6.17 -2.27
N VAL A 332 -7.56 6.81 -2.64
CA VAL A 332 -7.60 7.85 -3.69
C VAL A 332 -7.58 9.25 -3.06
N TYR A 333 -6.65 10.12 -3.48
CA TYR A 333 -6.36 11.39 -2.79
C TYR A 333 -7.04 12.61 -3.42
N TYR A 334 -8.13 13.09 -2.82
CA TYR A 334 -8.94 14.17 -3.39
C TYR A 334 -8.53 15.59 -2.98
N HIS A 335 -7.42 15.78 -2.25
CA HIS A 335 -7.06 17.09 -1.66
C HIS A 335 -6.97 18.24 -2.67
N PHE A 336 -6.47 17.98 -3.88
CA PHE A 336 -6.35 18.95 -4.97
C PHE A 336 -7.57 18.98 -5.91
N MET A 337 -8.54 18.10 -5.70
CA MET A 337 -9.75 18.02 -6.52
C MET A 337 -10.76 19.09 -6.09
N SER A 338 -11.39 19.74 -7.07
CA SER A 338 -12.49 20.67 -6.84
C SER A 338 -13.82 19.98 -6.52
N ALA A 339 -14.91 20.75 -6.40
CA ALA A 339 -16.23 20.21 -6.17
C ALA A 339 -16.72 19.31 -7.32
N ALA A 340 -16.41 19.66 -8.58
CA ALA A 340 -16.79 18.86 -9.74
C ALA A 340 -16.03 17.53 -9.79
N GLU A 341 -14.70 17.59 -9.63
CA GLU A 341 -13.82 16.41 -9.59
C GLU A 341 -14.20 15.45 -8.45
N GLN A 342 -14.46 15.97 -7.25
CA GLN A 342 -14.92 15.17 -6.11
C GLN A 342 -16.30 14.54 -6.36
N ASN A 343 -17.27 15.29 -6.90
CA ASN A 343 -18.61 14.75 -7.16
C ASN A 343 -18.57 13.64 -8.22
N PHE A 344 -17.81 13.82 -9.30
CA PHE A 344 -17.61 12.78 -10.32
C PHE A 344 -16.97 11.53 -9.72
N LEU A 345 -15.86 11.67 -8.99
CA LEU A 345 -15.15 10.55 -8.38
C LEU A 345 -16.04 9.80 -7.37
N MET A 346 -16.78 10.54 -6.53
CA MET A 346 -17.71 9.94 -5.57
C MET A 346 -18.88 9.22 -6.27
N ALA A 347 -19.39 9.74 -7.39
CA ALA A 347 -20.44 9.09 -8.17
C ALA A 347 -19.94 7.81 -8.86
N GLU A 348 -18.74 7.82 -9.43
CA GLU A 348 -18.15 6.63 -10.07
C GLU A 348 -17.83 5.53 -9.04
N ILE A 349 -17.21 5.86 -7.91
CA ILE A 349 -16.98 4.87 -6.83
C ILE A 349 -18.32 4.39 -6.23
N GLY A 350 -19.30 5.30 -6.06
CA GLY A 350 -20.67 4.95 -5.65
C GLY A 350 -21.33 3.96 -6.60
N ARG A 351 -21.18 4.14 -7.92
CA ARG A 351 -21.65 3.21 -8.96
C ARG A 351 -20.97 1.85 -8.87
N GLN A 352 -19.67 1.81 -8.61
CA GLN A 352 -18.92 0.56 -8.40
C GLN A 352 -19.44 -0.21 -7.16
N LYS A 353 -19.74 0.51 -6.06
CA LYS A 353 -20.32 -0.06 -4.83
C LYS A 353 -21.77 -0.51 -5.00
N ALA A 354 -22.61 0.26 -5.69
CA ALA A 354 -23.98 -0.11 -6.01
C ALA A 354 -24.08 -1.34 -6.93
N GLN A 355 -23.02 -1.62 -7.70
CA GLN A 355 -22.86 -2.85 -8.49
C GLN A 355 -22.26 -4.01 -7.69
N GLY A 356 -22.03 -3.86 -6.38
CA GLY A 356 -21.46 -4.88 -5.51
C GLY A 356 -19.96 -5.15 -5.71
N ARG A 357 -19.24 -4.35 -6.50
CA ARG A 357 -17.84 -4.62 -6.87
C ARG A 357 -16.82 -4.10 -5.86
N VAL A 358 -17.20 -3.14 -5.01
CA VAL A 358 -16.35 -2.56 -3.95
C VAL A 358 -17.13 -2.26 -2.67
N GLU A 359 -16.41 -2.26 -1.56
CA GLU A 359 -16.76 -1.55 -0.33
C GLU A 359 -15.93 -0.25 -0.27
N ALA A 360 -16.54 0.89 0.04
CA ALA A 360 -15.90 2.20 -0.08
C ALA A 360 -16.46 3.23 0.91
N LEU A 361 -15.58 4.16 1.33
CA LEU A 361 -15.84 5.16 2.36
C LEU A 361 -15.01 6.43 2.11
N ARG A 362 -15.61 7.61 2.29
CA ARG A 362 -14.87 8.86 2.33
C ARG A 362 -14.25 9.09 3.71
N GLU A 363 -12.92 9.14 3.78
CA GLU A 363 -12.16 9.31 5.02
C GLU A 363 -12.04 10.78 5.48
N THR A 364 -11.73 10.95 6.76
CA THR A 364 -11.47 12.26 7.41
C THR A 364 -10.15 12.93 7.01
N ARG A 365 -9.46 12.45 5.96
CA ARG A 365 -8.08 12.82 5.60
C ARG A 365 -7.84 13.19 4.14
N ASP A 366 -8.85 13.62 3.41
CA ASP A 366 -8.76 13.90 1.97
C ASP A 366 -8.51 12.68 1.09
N HIS A 367 -9.00 11.53 1.57
CA HIS A 367 -8.92 10.24 0.91
C HIS A 367 -10.32 9.62 0.75
N ILE A 368 -10.54 8.89 -0.33
CA ILE A 368 -11.60 7.87 -0.41
C ILE A 368 -10.89 6.52 -0.37
N HIS A 369 -11.24 5.70 0.62
CA HIS A 369 -10.77 4.33 0.72
C HIS A 369 -11.67 3.44 -0.14
N VAL A 370 -11.06 2.60 -0.98
CA VAL A 370 -11.75 1.63 -1.82
C VAL A 370 -11.16 0.25 -1.54
N PHE A 371 -12.02 -0.68 -1.13
CA PHE A 371 -11.73 -2.10 -0.95
C PHE A 371 -12.48 -2.90 -2.01
N VAL A 372 -11.77 -3.72 -2.77
CA VAL A 372 -12.32 -4.50 -3.88
C VAL A 372 -12.58 -5.94 -3.44
N PHE A 373 -13.72 -6.51 -3.82
CA PHE A 373 -14.00 -7.93 -3.55
C PHE A 373 -13.37 -8.80 -4.65
N ALA A 374 -12.71 -9.90 -4.27
CA ALA A 374 -11.99 -10.74 -5.21
C ALA A 374 -12.94 -11.46 -6.19
N ASP A 375 -14.08 -11.96 -5.69
CA ASP A 375 -15.16 -12.53 -6.50
C ASP A 375 -15.95 -11.46 -7.31
N GLY A 376 -15.61 -10.17 -7.17
CA GLY A 376 -16.37 -9.05 -7.78
C GLY A 376 -17.77 -8.83 -7.18
N ARG A 377 -18.06 -9.43 -6.02
CA ARG A 377 -19.31 -9.39 -5.25
C ARG A 377 -19.00 -9.40 -3.75
N PRO A 378 -19.83 -8.82 -2.86
CA PRO A 378 -19.57 -8.87 -1.43
C PRO A 378 -19.70 -10.29 -0.85
N PRO A 379 -19.09 -10.57 0.32
CA PRO A 379 -19.40 -11.73 1.14
C PRO A 379 -20.90 -11.84 1.45
N ASN A 380 -21.34 -13.07 1.74
CA ASN A 380 -22.70 -13.28 2.25
C ASN A 380 -22.85 -12.61 3.63
N GLU A 381 -24.04 -12.07 3.91
CA GLU A 381 -24.39 -11.38 5.17
C GLU A 381 -24.16 -12.24 6.41
N ASP A 382 -24.24 -13.58 6.29
CA ASP A 382 -23.93 -14.50 7.38
C ASP A 382 -22.47 -14.35 7.87
N TYR A 383 -21.50 -14.19 6.97
CA TYR A 383 -20.10 -13.91 7.33
C TYR A 383 -19.94 -12.49 7.87
N ILE A 384 -20.58 -11.49 7.26
CA ILE A 384 -20.52 -10.10 7.71
C ILE A 384 -21.08 -9.97 9.15
N ALA A 385 -22.15 -10.70 9.47
CA ALA A 385 -22.74 -10.80 10.80
C ALA A 385 -21.84 -11.57 11.77
N ALA A 386 -21.20 -12.66 11.33
CA ALA A 386 -20.22 -13.40 12.13
C ALA A 386 -19.04 -12.49 12.52
N SER A 387 -18.36 -11.85 11.56
CA SER A 387 -17.26 -10.92 11.82
C SER A 387 -17.71 -9.71 12.68
N LEU A 388 -18.93 -9.19 12.49
CA LEU A 388 -19.51 -8.16 13.38
C LEU A 388 -19.61 -8.65 14.84
N SER A 389 -20.02 -9.89 15.07
CA SER A 389 -20.16 -10.47 16.42
C SER A 389 -18.81 -10.78 17.08
N THR A 390 -17.83 -11.25 16.30
CA THR A 390 -16.46 -11.55 16.74
C THR A 390 -15.62 -10.28 16.94
N SER A 391 -16.00 -9.16 16.33
CA SER A 391 -15.27 -7.89 16.43
C SER A 391 -15.25 -7.32 17.86
N HIS A 392 -14.18 -7.61 18.61
CA HIS A 392 -13.82 -6.97 19.89
C HIS A 392 -13.37 -5.50 19.67
N TYR A 393 -14.29 -4.69 19.16
CA TYR A 393 -14.15 -3.25 19.00
C TYR A 393 -14.23 -2.58 20.38
N THR A 394 -13.10 -2.49 21.08
CA THR A 394 -13.04 -1.94 22.44
C THR A 394 -13.58 -0.51 22.50
N GLU A 395 -14.57 -0.26 23.37
CA GLU A 395 -15.30 1.00 23.46
C GLU A 395 -14.42 2.22 23.85
N ARG A 396 -13.76 2.84 22.86
CA ARG A 396 -12.96 4.06 23.06
C ARG A 396 -13.50 5.30 22.34
N HIS A 397 -14.67 5.21 21.69
CA HIS A 397 -15.29 6.34 20.98
C HIS A 397 -16.68 6.76 21.51
N SER A 398 -17.47 5.84 22.11
CA SER A 398 -18.74 6.18 22.78
C SER A 398 -18.57 7.21 23.91
N SER A 399 -17.58 6.99 24.78
CA SER A 399 -17.37 7.73 26.04
C SER A 399 -16.93 9.19 25.91
N ARG A 400 -16.70 9.73 24.70
CA ARG A 400 -16.31 11.14 24.50
C ARG A 400 -17.46 12.12 24.31
N ASN A 401 -18.63 11.67 23.87
CA ASN A 401 -19.77 12.57 23.62
C ASN A 401 -20.60 12.84 24.88
N THR A 402 -20.71 11.89 25.80
CA THR A 402 -21.47 12.03 27.06
C THR A 402 -20.85 13.02 28.06
N VAL A 403 -19.53 13.26 28.00
CA VAL A 403 -18.83 14.20 28.90
C VAL A 403 -19.05 15.67 28.48
N LYS A 404 -19.32 15.95 27.20
CA LYS A 404 -19.53 17.34 26.72
C LYS A 404 -20.93 17.89 26.98
N SER A 405 -21.98 17.05 27.06
CA SER A 405 -23.34 17.53 27.36
C SER A 405 -23.49 17.94 28.83
N ARG A 406 -22.97 17.14 29.77
CA ARG A 406 -23.06 17.38 31.22
C ARG A 406 -22.37 18.63 31.76
N ARG A 407 -21.59 19.35 30.93
CA ARG A 407 -20.87 20.58 31.32
C ARG A 407 -21.52 21.89 30.83
N ARG A 408 -22.75 21.84 30.32
CA ARG A 408 -23.50 23.02 29.83
C ARG A 408 -24.81 23.34 30.56
N SER A 409 -25.21 22.57 31.58
CA SER A 409 -26.50 22.70 32.26
C SER A 409 -26.44 23.29 33.68
N THR A 410 -25.29 23.79 34.14
CA THR A 410 -25.11 24.38 35.48
C THR A 410 -24.45 25.76 35.34
N GLY A 411 -25.24 26.80 35.11
CA GLY A 411 -24.71 28.13 34.78
C GLY A 411 -25.73 29.25 34.56
N LYS A 412 -26.92 29.17 35.15
CA LYS A 412 -27.84 30.31 35.34
C LYS A 412 -28.65 30.13 36.63
N ALA A 413 -28.34 30.97 37.61
CA ALA A 413 -29.17 31.44 38.70
C ALA A 413 -28.73 32.89 38.94
#